data_AF-A0A7J9ND46-F1
#
_entry.id   AF-A0A7J9ND46-F1
#
_cell.length_a   1.000
_cell.length_b   1.000
_cell.length_c   1.000
_cell.angle_alpha   90.00
_cell.angle_beta   90.00
_cell.angle_gamma   90.00
#
_symmetry.space_group_name_H-M   'P 1'
#
loop_
_entity.id
_entity.type
_entity.pdbx_description
1 polymer ?
#
loop_
_entity_poly.entity_id
_entity_poly.type
_entity_poly.pdbx_seq_one_letter_code
_entity_poly.pdbx_strand_id
1 'polypeptide(L)'
;MDRGTATVEYGVNIDGSAFSFHPNDQLGQSNGNLKHQLSSFWCTQDLVWCSWSCSFSVRQGGSGLCYDPDILSHIGKAGASALIAEKTTMFPPNIFLQHNVPVHKAVQMAGEYVITFPRAYHAGFSQGFNCGEVVNFAFGDWFHWGAVAGQVYAHSCRMVIVPSEELLCKEAIILSKSSNYGITETASESCVRSSFVTHIESLNIVLWRLHNLEPSITYSAVSQGTIICQLRKRDCYLTFLECSRCFYHTCIFHGK
;
A
#
# COMPACT_ATOMS: atom_id res chain seq x y z
N MET A 1 1.97 33.94 -27.33
CA MET A 1 2.11 32.54 -27.77
C MET A 1 0.90 31.80 -27.26
N ASP A 2 0.01 31.41 -28.16
CA ASP A 2 -1.14 30.56 -27.82
C ASP A 2 -0.61 29.30 -27.15
N ARG A 3 -0.99 29.06 -25.90
CA ARG A 3 -0.75 27.76 -25.25
C ARG A 3 -1.81 26.81 -25.77
N GLY A 4 -1.66 26.41 -27.03
CA GLY A 4 -2.53 25.42 -27.65
C GLY A 4 -2.52 24.13 -26.83
N THR A 5 -3.68 23.51 -26.70
CA THR A 5 -3.81 22.17 -26.12
C THR A 5 -3.04 21.20 -27.01
N ALA A 6 -2.05 20.51 -26.44
CA ALA A 6 -1.32 19.43 -27.12
C ALA A 6 -1.77 18.09 -26.57
N THR A 7 -1.94 17.11 -27.44
CA THR A 7 -2.31 15.72 -27.09
C THR A 7 -1.12 14.80 -27.32
N VAL A 8 -0.99 13.78 -26.48
CA VAL A 8 0.04 12.74 -26.58
C VAL A 8 -0.59 11.36 -26.42
N GLU A 9 0.00 10.35 -27.05
CA GLU A 9 -0.42 8.94 -26.95
C GLU A 9 0.59 8.14 -26.13
N TYR A 10 0.10 7.21 -25.31
CA TYR A 10 0.92 6.31 -24.50
C TYR A 10 0.15 5.02 -24.16
N GLY A 11 0.87 3.93 -23.87
CA GLY A 11 0.29 2.67 -23.41
C GLY A 11 0.60 2.40 -21.93
N VAL A 12 -0.39 1.95 -21.17
CA VAL A 12 -0.28 1.58 -19.74
C VAL A 12 -1.13 0.35 -19.45
N ASN A 13 -0.93 -0.29 -18.29
CA ASN A 13 -1.65 -1.49 -17.86
C ASN A 13 -1.51 -2.65 -18.87
N ILE A 14 -0.30 -2.83 -19.40
CA ILE A 14 0.03 -3.95 -20.28
C ILE A 14 0.58 -5.08 -19.41
N ASP A 15 -0.12 -6.20 -19.37
CA ASP A 15 0.35 -7.39 -18.66
C ASP A 15 1.52 -8.04 -19.41
N GLY A 16 2.57 -8.40 -18.66
CA GLY A 16 3.77 -9.02 -19.21
C GLY A 16 5.03 -8.31 -18.74
N SER A 17 6.15 -8.63 -19.41
CA SER A 17 7.45 -8.01 -19.12
C SER A 17 8.15 -7.72 -20.44
N ALA A 18 8.94 -6.65 -20.42
CA ALA A 18 9.78 -6.26 -21.55
C ALA A 18 11.04 -7.14 -21.68
N PHE A 19 11.33 -7.98 -20.68
CA PHE A 19 12.46 -8.90 -20.70
C PHE A 19 12.18 -10.15 -21.56
N SER A 20 13.25 -10.65 -22.18
CA SER A 20 13.24 -11.87 -22.97
C SER A 20 12.68 -13.06 -22.18
N PHE A 21 11.86 -13.87 -22.85
CA PHE A 21 11.36 -15.15 -22.31
C PHE A 21 12.30 -16.31 -22.68
N HIS A 22 13.48 -16.02 -23.21
CA HIS A 22 14.40 -17.04 -23.68
C HIS A 22 14.96 -17.85 -22.49
N PRO A 23 14.92 -19.20 -22.51
CA PRO A 23 15.31 -20.04 -21.38
C PRO A 23 16.80 -19.92 -20.99
N ASN A 24 17.63 -19.42 -21.91
CA ASN A 24 19.06 -19.16 -21.65
C ASN A 24 19.37 -17.69 -21.35
N ASP A 25 18.36 -16.84 -21.11
CA ASP A 25 18.61 -15.47 -20.68
C ASP A 25 19.12 -15.47 -19.23
N GLN A 26 20.40 -15.15 -19.06
CA GLN A 26 21.04 -15.05 -17.75
C GLN A 26 20.43 -13.93 -16.89
N LEU A 27 19.92 -12.86 -17.51
CA LEU A 27 19.19 -11.81 -16.81
C LEU A 27 17.79 -12.28 -16.40
N GLY A 28 17.24 -13.25 -17.14
CA GLY A 28 16.01 -13.95 -16.83
C GLY A 28 16.00 -14.50 -15.40
N GLN A 29 17.12 -15.00 -14.88
CA GLN A 29 17.22 -15.57 -13.52
C GLN A 29 17.73 -14.58 -12.46
N SER A 30 17.99 -13.33 -12.82
CA SER A 30 18.58 -12.36 -11.89
C SER A 30 17.55 -11.82 -10.88
N ASN A 31 18.01 -11.44 -9.67
CA ASN A 31 17.17 -10.73 -8.69
C ASN A 31 16.73 -9.32 -9.16
N GLY A 32 17.36 -8.81 -10.22
CA GLY A 32 16.94 -7.57 -10.90
C GLY A 32 15.82 -7.78 -11.91
N ASN A 33 15.45 -9.03 -12.21
CA ASN A 33 14.27 -9.34 -13.02
C ASN A 33 13.00 -9.19 -12.18
N LEU A 34 12.15 -8.25 -12.59
CA LEU A 34 10.92 -7.90 -11.91
C LEU A 34 9.92 -9.05 -11.82
N LYS A 35 9.96 -10.00 -12.76
CA LYS A 35 9.14 -11.22 -12.71
C LYS A 35 9.48 -12.12 -11.52
N HIS A 36 10.75 -12.19 -11.11
CA HIS A 36 11.19 -13.03 -10.00
C HIS A 36 11.03 -12.35 -8.64
N GLN A 37 10.92 -11.02 -8.62
CA GLN A 37 10.58 -10.28 -7.41
C GLN A 37 9.16 -10.56 -6.89
N LEU A 38 8.35 -11.34 -7.64
CA LEU A 38 7.01 -11.79 -7.26
C LEU A 38 7.00 -13.05 -6.36
N SER A 39 8.13 -13.74 -6.15
CA SER A 39 8.14 -14.99 -5.35
C SER A 39 7.87 -14.77 -3.86
N SER A 40 7.86 -13.51 -3.43
CA SER A 40 7.39 -13.08 -2.12
C SER A 40 6.94 -11.63 -2.29
N PHE A 41 5.86 -11.24 -1.59
CA PHE A 41 5.50 -9.85 -1.26
C PHE A 41 4.48 -9.09 -2.11
N TRP A 42 3.83 -8.16 -1.40
CA TRP A 42 2.66 -7.38 -1.75
C TRP A 42 2.97 -5.89 -1.47
N CYS A 43 3.04 -5.02 -2.49
CA CYS A 43 2.86 -3.52 -2.54
C CYS A 43 3.32 -2.67 -1.33
N THR A 44 4.00 -1.51 -1.36
CA THR A 44 4.25 -0.44 -2.34
C THR A 44 5.75 -0.10 -2.33
N GLN A 45 6.48 -0.59 -3.32
CA GLN A 45 7.74 -0.05 -3.75
C GLN A 45 7.77 -0.24 -5.25
N ASP A 46 7.63 0.84 -6.02
CA ASP A 46 7.67 0.74 -7.48
C ASP A 46 9.13 0.62 -7.87
N LEU A 47 9.52 -0.51 -8.45
CA LEU A 47 10.76 -0.60 -9.22
C LEU A 47 10.42 -0.29 -10.67
N VAL A 48 10.66 0.95 -11.11
CA VAL A 48 10.47 1.32 -12.52
C VAL A 48 11.76 1.02 -13.26
N TRP A 49 11.71 0.19 -14.30
CA TRP A 49 12.75 0.09 -15.33
C TRP A 49 12.25 0.85 -16.55
N CYS A 50 12.88 1.96 -16.96
CA CYS A 50 12.51 2.67 -18.17
C CYS A 50 13.74 2.97 -19.01
N SER A 51 13.52 3.16 -20.30
CA SER A 51 14.36 4.06 -21.09
C SER A 51 13.89 5.50 -20.84
N TRP A 52 14.64 6.37 -20.16
CA TRP A 52 14.38 7.83 -20.16
C TRP A 52 13.04 8.36 -19.59
N SER A 53 12.96 8.59 -18.28
CA SER A 53 11.82 9.25 -17.62
C SER A 53 12.25 10.37 -16.65
N CYS A 54 11.42 11.41 -16.44
CA CYS A 54 11.62 12.40 -15.39
C CYS A 54 10.59 12.18 -14.29
N SER A 55 11.02 11.90 -13.07
CA SER A 55 10.16 11.63 -11.93
C SER A 55 10.34 12.70 -10.84
N PHE A 56 9.22 13.13 -10.27
CA PHE A 56 9.14 13.96 -9.09
C PHE A 56 8.65 13.11 -7.93
N SER A 57 9.26 13.23 -6.75
CA SER A 57 8.78 12.57 -5.54
C SER A 57 8.56 13.57 -4.41
N VAL A 58 7.46 13.38 -3.69
CA VAL A 58 7.15 14.09 -2.46
C VAL A 58 7.29 13.11 -1.29
N ARG A 59 8.26 13.37 -0.41
CA ARG A 59 8.38 12.65 0.87
C ARG A 59 7.38 13.25 1.85
N GLN A 60 6.51 12.41 2.41
CA GLN A 60 5.62 12.83 3.49
C GLN A 60 6.44 13.03 4.79
N GLY A 61 6.95 14.25 5.01
CA GLY A 61 7.46 14.68 6.30
C GLY A 61 6.33 14.81 7.33
N GLY A 62 6.66 14.87 8.63
CA GLY A 62 5.72 14.88 9.75
C GLY A 62 4.66 16.01 9.77
N SER A 63 4.75 16.98 8.86
CA SER A 63 3.68 17.94 8.60
C SER A 63 2.65 17.33 7.64
N GLY A 64 1.41 17.21 8.11
CA GLY A 64 0.30 16.61 7.38
C GLY A 64 0.08 17.14 5.96
N LEU A 65 -0.72 16.40 5.20
CA LEU A 65 -1.16 16.74 3.84
C LEU A 65 -1.47 18.25 3.72
N CYS A 66 -0.77 18.93 2.79
CA CYS A 66 -1.02 20.33 2.46
C CYS A 66 -2.32 20.41 1.65
N TYR A 67 -3.44 20.41 2.35
CA TYR A 67 -4.71 20.82 1.80
C TYR A 67 -4.89 22.31 2.07
N ASP A 68 -5.50 22.99 1.11
CA ASP A 68 -5.98 24.35 1.31
C ASP A 68 -6.89 24.40 2.56
N PRO A 69 -6.68 25.37 3.48
CA PRO A 69 -7.48 25.48 4.71
C PRO A 69 -8.98 25.61 4.45
N ASP A 70 -9.38 26.25 3.35
CA ASP A 70 -10.79 26.43 3.00
C ASP A 70 -11.39 25.11 2.53
N ILE A 71 -10.64 24.28 1.80
CA ILE A 71 -11.06 22.91 1.45
C ILE A 71 -11.20 22.06 2.73
N LEU A 72 -10.23 22.16 3.65
CA LEU A 72 -10.30 21.44 4.92
C LEU A 72 -11.50 21.84 5.77
N SER A 73 -11.86 23.12 5.77
CA SER A 73 -13.00 23.63 6.54
C SER A 73 -14.35 23.11 6.03
N HIS A 74 -14.47 22.84 4.72
CA HIS A 74 -15.72 22.39 4.10
C HIS A 74 -15.90 20.87 4.10
N ILE A 75 -14.86 20.11 3.73
CA ILE A 75 -14.96 18.65 3.54
C ILE A 75 -14.10 17.83 4.52
N GLY A 76 -13.32 18.50 5.37
CA GLY A 76 -12.40 17.86 6.29
C GLY A 76 -11.25 17.15 5.57
N LYS A 77 -10.24 16.74 6.35
CA LYS A 77 -9.06 16.02 5.82
C LYS A 77 -9.41 14.69 5.16
N ALA A 78 -10.37 13.95 5.74
CA ALA A 78 -10.82 12.68 5.20
C ALA A 78 -11.59 12.84 3.87
N GLY A 79 -12.50 13.83 3.79
CA GLY A 79 -13.24 14.12 2.55
C GLY A 79 -12.34 14.64 1.45
N ALA A 80 -11.37 15.50 1.78
CA ALA A 80 -10.38 15.98 0.81
C ALA A 80 -9.49 14.84 0.28
N SER A 81 -9.03 13.95 1.16
CA SER A 81 -8.26 12.76 0.75
C SER A 81 -9.08 11.79 -0.09
N ALA A 82 -10.39 11.67 0.18
CA ALA A 82 -11.28 10.90 -0.66
C ALA A 82 -11.35 11.52 -2.06
N LEU A 83 -11.76 12.77 -2.18
CA LEU A 83 -11.94 13.44 -3.47
C LEU A 83 -10.66 13.44 -4.34
N ILE A 84 -9.49 13.66 -3.75
CA ILE A 84 -8.23 13.65 -4.51
C ILE A 84 -7.87 12.25 -5.00
N ALA A 85 -8.07 11.19 -4.21
CA ALA A 85 -7.66 9.86 -4.69
C ALA A 85 -8.57 9.28 -5.80
N GLU A 86 -9.72 9.90 -6.07
CA GLU A 86 -10.54 9.59 -7.25
C GLU A 86 -10.10 10.35 -8.50
N LYS A 87 -9.15 11.30 -8.38
CA LYS A 87 -8.71 12.15 -9.47
C LYS A 87 -7.20 12.02 -9.71
N THR A 88 -6.84 11.52 -10.88
CA THR A 88 -5.46 11.63 -11.37
C THR A 88 -5.20 13.07 -11.79
N THR A 89 -4.39 13.79 -11.03
CA THR A 89 -4.06 15.20 -11.28
C THR A 89 -2.55 15.41 -11.22
N MET A 90 -2.03 16.21 -12.16
CA MET A 90 -0.64 16.67 -12.12
C MET A 90 -0.60 18.13 -11.68
N PHE A 91 0.17 18.39 -10.63
CA PHE A 91 0.45 19.75 -10.17
C PHE A 91 1.90 20.12 -10.51
N PRO A 92 2.12 21.34 -11.03
CA PRO A 92 3.47 21.88 -11.16
C PRO A 92 4.26 21.81 -9.84
N PRO A 93 5.51 21.29 -9.83
CA PRO A 93 6.33 21.12 -8.62
C PRO A 93 6.47 22.39 -7.77
N ASN A 94 6.47 23.56 -8.39
CA ASN A 94 6.56 24.85 -7.71
C ASN A 94 5.39 25.11 -6.74
N ILE A 95 4.20 24.56 -6.99
CA ILE A 95 3.07 24.69 -6.07
C ILE A 95 3.41 24.03 -4.72
N PHE A 96 3.99 22.84 -4.75
CA PHE A 96 4.41 22.12 -3.54
C PHE A 96 5.55 22.84 -2.81
N LEU A 97 6.56 23.30 -3.56
CA LEU A 97 7.69 24.04 -3.00
C LEU A 97 7.24 25.34 -2.30
N GLN A 98 6.28 26.06 -2.88
CA GLN A 98 5.69 27.26 -2.27
C GLN A 98 4.98 26.98 -0.93
N HIS A 99 4.51 25.75 -0.73
CA HIS A 99 3.85 25.29 0.50
C HIS A 99 4.80 24.50 1.42
N ASN A 100 6.12 24.63 1.23
CA ASN A 100 7.16 23.93 2.01
C ASN A 100 7.05 22.40 1.96
N VAL A 101 6.45 21.85 0.90
CA VAL A 101 6.42 20.41 0.65
C VAL A 101 7.71 20.03 -0.12
N PRO A 102 8.54 19.11 0.41
CA PRO A 102 9.78 18.74 -0.25
C PRO A 102 9.49 18.01 -1.56
N VAL A 103 10.08 18.49 -2.65
CA VAL A 103 10.02 17.85 -3.97
C VAL A 103 11.42 17.51 -4.44
N HIS A 104 11.62 16.25 -4.82
CA HIS A 104 12.87 15.77 -5.41
C HIS A 104 12.65 15.42 -6.88
N LYS A 105 13.67 15.61 -7.71
CA LYS A 105 13.65 15.28 -9.14
C LYS A 105 14.70 14.21 -9.43
N ALA A 106 14.34 13.21 -10.22
CA ALA A 106 15.24 12.23 -10.79
C ALA A 106 15.04 12.14 -12.31
N VAL A 107 16.12 11.96 -13.05
CA VAL A 107 16.09 11.60 -14.48
C VAL A 107 16.56 10.17 -14.56
N GLN A 108 15.67 9.27 -14.96
CA GLN A 108 15.95 7.85 -15.12
C GLN A 108 16.47 7.58 -16.53
N MET A 109 17.66 7.01 -16.64
CA MET A 109 18.27 6.59 -17.89
C MET A 109 17.97 5.11 -18.17
N ALA A 110 18.17 4.68 -19.43
CA ALA A 110 18.01 3.27 -19.80
C ALA A 110 18.92 2.36 -18.96
N GLY A 111 18.34 1.30 -18.38
CA GLY A 111 19.05 0.37 -17.50
C GLY A 111 19.07 0.78 -16.02
N GLU A 112 18.56 1.96 -15.67
CA GLU A 112 18.45 2.40 -14.28
C GLU A 112 17.12 1.99 -13.64
N TYR A 113 17.17 1.76 -12.33
CA TYR A 113 15.99 1.54 -11.51
C TYR A 113 15.65 2.81 -10.74
N VAL A 114 14.36 3.15 -10.70
CA VAL A 114 13.81 4.12 -9.75
C VAL A 114 13.01 3.36 -8.71
N ILE A 115 13.23 3.69 -7.45
CA ILE A 115 12.59 3.05 -6.29
C ILE A 115 11.70 4.08 -5.60
N THR A 116 10.39 3.82 -5.51
CA THR A 116 9.45 4.68 -4.75
C THR A 116 9.19 4.09 -3.36
N PHE A 117 9.37 4.85 -2.29
CA PHE A 117 9.12 4.35 -0.93
C PHE A 117 7.63 4.42 -0.56
N PRO A 118 7.15 3.63 0.42
CA PRO A 118 5.78 3.72 0.91
C PRO A 118 5.37 5.16 1.23
N ARG A 119 4.18 5.56 0.78
CA ARG A 119 3.60 6.91 0.94
C ARG A 119 4.42 8.05 0.28
N ALA A 120 5.40 7.73 -0.57
CA ALA A 120 6.04 8.73 -1.41
C ALA A 120 5.17 8.96 -2.66
N TYR A 121 4.52 10.11 -2.74
CA TYR A 121 3.81 10.49 -3.95
C TYR A 121 4.83 10.70 -5.07
N HIS A 122 4.49 10.27 -6.27
CA HIS A 122 5.33 10.49 -7.43
C HIS A 122 4.51 10.86 -8.67
N ALA A 123 5.13 11.61 -9.56
CA ALA A 123 4.58 11.97 -10.86
C ALA A 123 5.72 12.12 -11.86
N GLY A 124 5.47 11.90 -13.14
CA GLY A 124 6.53 11.99 -14.13
C GLY A 124 6.03 12.02 -15.57
N PHE A 125 6.97 12.19 -16.48
CA PHE A 125 6.72 12.14 -17.92
C PHE A 125 7.93 11.57 -18.66
N SER A 126 7.67 10.95 -19.81
CA SER A 126 8.71 10.46 -20.72
C SER A 126 9.25 11.61 -21.56
N GLN A 127 10.58 11.71 -21.71
CA GLN A 127 11.21 12.73 -22.56
C GLN A 127 11.19 12.37 -24.06
N GLY A 128 10.81 11.15 -24.41
CA GLY A 128 10.74 10.64 -25.76
C GLY A 128 10.14 9.24 -25.78
N PHE A 129 10.26 8.56 -26.93
CA PHE A 129 9.80 7.17 -27.05
C PHE A 129 10.59 6.25 -26.12
N ASN A 130 9.87 5.49 -25.31
CA ASN A 130 10.45 4.54 -24.38
C ASN A 130 9.51 3.37 -24.07
N CYS A 131 10.07 2.40 -23.36
CA CYS A 131 9.35 1.33 -22.71
C CYS A 131 9.84 1.26 -21.27
N GLY A 132 8.92 0.94 -20.37
CA GLY A 132 9.29 0.58 -19.02
C GLY A 132 8.36 -0.43 -18.36
N GLU A 133 8.91 -1.08 -17.34
CA GLU A 133 8.25 -2.09 -16.52
C GLU A 133 8.24 -1.63 -15.07
N VAL A 134 7.16 -1.90 -14.36
CA VAL A 134 7.00 -1.53 -12.96
C VAL A 134 6.39 -2.67 -12.18
N VAL A 135 6.93 -2.93 -10.99
CA VAL A 135 6.36 -3.89 -10.04
C VAL A 135 6.27 -3.28 -8.66
N ASN A 136 5.27 -3.72 -7.90
CA ASN A 136 5.05 -3.35 -6.52
C ASN A 136 5.49 -4.50 -5.60
N PHE A 137 6.41 -4.23 -4.67
CA PHE A 137 6.87 -5.21 -3.69
C PHE A 137 6.86 -4.65 -2.26
N ALA A 138 7.13 -5.51 -1.27
CA ALA A 138 7.21 -5.17 0.14
C ALA A 138 8.22 -6.04 0.87
N PHE A 139 8.59 -5.68 2.10
CA PHE A 139 9.31 -6.54 3.04
C PHE A 139 8.55 -6.58 4.37
N GLY A 140 9.09 -7.28 5.37
CA GLY A 140 8.42 -7.39 6.67
C GLY A 140 8.16 -6.05 7.39
N ASP A 141 8.94 -5.02 7.10
CA ASP A 141 8.74 -3.66 7.62
C ASP A 141 7.52 -2.94 7.00
N TRP A 142 7.02 -3.45 5.87
CA TRP A 142 5.83 -2.92 5.23
C TRP A 142 4.56 -3.13 6.05
N PHE A 143 4.46 -4.19 6.86
CA PHE A 143 3.22 -4.50 7.59
C PHE A 143 2.76 -3.36 8.50
N HIS A 144 3.68 -2.56 9.03
CA HIS A 144 3.35 -1.31 9.73
C HIS A 144 2.60 -0.32 8.81
N TRP A 145 3.11 -0.10 7.60
CA TRP A 145 2.47 0.75 6.59
C TRP A 145 1.15 0.17 6.09
N GLY A 146 1.06 -1.14 5.90
CA GLY A 146 -0.18 -1.85 5.55
C GLY A 146 -1.28 -1.61 6.59
N ALA A 147 -0.96 -1.72 7.88
CA ALA A 147 -1.89 -1.44 8.97
C ALA A 147 -2.37 0.02 8.97
N VAL A 148 -1.45 0.98 8.77
CA VAL A 148 -1.79 2.42 8.67
C VAL A 148 -2.68 2.68 7.45
N ALA A 149 -2.37 2.10 6.29
CA ALA A 149 -3.18 2.23 5.09
C ALA A 149 -4.58 1.64 5.28
N GLY A 150 -4.69 0.45 5.88
CA GLY A 150 -5.96 -0.18 6.23
C GLY A 150 -6.83 0.70 7.12
N GLN A 151 -6.23 1.39 8.10
CA GLN A 151 -6.94 2.38 8.90
C GLN A 151 -7.44 3.57 8.07
N VAL A 152 -6.62 4.14 7.19
CA VAL A 152 -7.02 5.27 6.32
C VAL A 152 -8.17 4.87 5.37
N TYR A 153 -8.09 3.68 4.78
CA TYR A 153 -9.15 3.13 3.94
C TYR A 153 -10.43 2.89 4.73
N ALA A 154 -10.32 2.33 5.93
CA ALA A 154 -11.46 2.15 6.81
C ALA A 154 -12.14 3.49 7.17
N HIS A 155 -11.34 4.52 7.44
CA HIS A 155 -11.84 5.87 7.74
C HIS A 155 -12.56 6.53 6.56
N SER A 156 -12.09 6.24 5.34
CA SER A 156 -12.64 6.78 4.10
C SER A 156 -13.69 5.85 3.48
N CYS A 157 -14.05 4.76 4.16
CA CYS A 157 -14.94 3.70 3.66
C CYS A 157 -14.55 3.18 2.27
N ARG A 158 -13.24 3.09 2.01
CA ARG A 158 -12.68 2.62 0.75
C ARG A 158 -12.35 1.14 0.81
N MET A 159 -12.58 0.46 -0.31
CA MET A 159 -12.24 -0.96 -0.43
C MET A 159 -10.73 -1.14 -0.29
N VAL A 160 -10.35 -2.05 0.60
CA VAL A 160 -8.96 -2.49 0.75
C VAL A 160 -8.60 -3.35 -0.45
N ILE A 161 -7.51 -2.99 -1.14
CA ILE A 161 -7.02 -3.72 -2.32
C ILE A 161 -6.13 -4.90 -1.90
N VAL A 162 -5.40 -4.75 -0.79
CA VAL A 162 -4.45 -5.75 -0.28
C VAL A 162 -4.87 -6.16 1.14
N PRO A 163 -5.27 -7.42 1.38
CA PRO A 163 -5.77 -7.87 2.68
C PRO A 163 -4.63 -8.03 3.69
N SER A 164 -4.17 -6.91 4.23
CA SER A 164 -2.97 -6.81 5.07
C SER A 164 -3.00 -7.74 6.29
N GLU A 165 -4.18 -7.93 6.91
CA GLU A 165 -4.30 -8.79 8.09
C GLU A 165 -4.09 -10.27 7.75
N GLU A 166 -4.69 -10.74 6.65
CA GLU A 166 -4.52 -12.12 6.17
C GLU A 166 -3.07 -12.39 5.81
N LEU A 167 -2.41 -11.44 5.13
CA LEU A 167 -1.01 -11.56 4.75
C LEU A 167 -0.10 -11.62 5.98
N LEU A 168 -0.31 -10.75 6.96
CA LEU A 168 0.48 -10.73 8.19
C LEU A 168 0.37 -12.07 8.93
N CYS A 169 -0.84 -12.61 9.04
CA CYS A 169 -1.06 -13.90 9.68
C CYS A 169 -0.40 -15.06 8.91
N LYS A 170 -0.50 -15.07 7.58
CA LYS A 170 0.14 -16.10 6.74
C LYS A 170 1.66 -16.06 6.85
N GLU A 171 2.26 -14.87 6.78
CA GLU A 171 3.71 -14.70 6.96
C GLU A 171 4.14 -15.13 8.37
N ALA A 172 3.41 -14.73 9.41
CA ALA A 172 3.71 -15.17 10.78
C ALA A 172 3.64 -16.70 10.94
N ILE A 173 2.69 -17.37 10.28
CA ILE A 173 2.60 -18.85 10.27
C ILE A 173 3.80 -19.46 9.57
N ILE A 174 4.22 -18.92 8.42
CA ILE A 174 5.42 -19.38 7.70
C ILE A 174 6.65 -19.24 8.60
N LEU A 175 6.84 -18.07 9.23
CA LEU A 175 7.95 -17.83 10.15
C LEU A 175 7.94 -18.76 11.36
N SER A 176 6.77 -19.09 11.92
CA SER A 176 6.67 -20.03 13.03
C SER A 176 7.10 -21.45 12.66
N LYS A 177 6.88 -21.86 11.40
CA LYS A 177 7.25 -23.19 10.88
C LYS A 177 8.72 -23.25 10.49
N SER A 178 9.27 -22.13 10.03
CA SER A 178 10.66 -22.00 9.57
C SER A 178 11.67 -21.78 10.69
N SER A 179 11.28 -21.90 11.96
CA SER A 179 12.16 -21.73 13.13
C SER A 179 13.27 -22.78 13.16
N ASN A 180 14.29 -22.58 12.33
CA ASN A 180 15.56 -23.26 12.38
C ASN A 180 16.32 -22.74 13.62
N TYR A 181 16.44 -23.58 14.65
CA TYR A 181 17.32 -23.34 15.80
C TYR A 181 18.75 -23.08 15.29
N GLY A 182 19.18 -21.81 15.22
CA GLY A 182 20.59 -21.46 14.98
C GLY A 182 20.91 -20.41 13.91
N ILE A 183 19.95 -19.90 13.13
CA ILE A 183 20.20 -18.79 12.19
C ILE A 183 19.77 -17.46 12.84
N THR A 184 20.62 -16.43 12.72
CA THR A 184 20.29 -15.06 13.12
C THR A 184 19.09 -14.56 12.30
N GLU A 185 18.01 -14.23 13.00
CA GLU A 185 16.81 -13.65 12.42
C GLU A 185 17.12 -12.41 11.56
N THR A 186 16.51 -12.33 10.38
CA THR A 186 16.65 -11.17 9.50
C THR A 186 15.82 -9.98 9.99
N ALA A 187 16.21 -8.76 9.59
CA ALA A 187 15.44 -7.56 9.93
C ALA A 187 13.98 -7.62 9.45
N SER A 188 13.74 -8.24 8.29
CA SER A 188 12.39 -8.44 7.74
C SER A 188 11.56 -9.35 8.64
N GLU A 189 12.11 -10.51 9.04
CA GLU A 189 11.43 -11.46 9.94
C GLU A 189 11.08 -10.83 11.28
N SER A 190 11.98 -10.01 11.82
CA SER A 190 11.75 -9.27 13.07
C SER A 190 10.60 -8.28 12.94
N CYS A 191 10.51 -7.58 11.81
CA CYS A 191 9.41 -6.65 11.55
C CYS A 191 8.07 -7.37 11.39
N VAL A 192 8.02 -8.54 10.73
CA VAL A 192 6.79 -9.35 10.66
C VAL A 192 6.37 -9.78 12.05
N ARG A 193 7.29 -10.31 12.87
CA ARG A 193 6.96 -10.75 14.24
C ARG A 193 6.45 -9.61 15.10
N SER A 194 7.14 -8.47 15.08
CA SER A 194 6.73 -7.27 15.82
C SER A 194 5.35 -6.78 15.39
N SER A 195 5.09 -6.72 14.08
CA SER A 195 3.79 -6.32 13.53
C SER A 195 2.68 -7.30 13.94
N PHE A 196 2.95 -8.61 13.90
CA PHE A 196 1.99 -9.64 14.31
C PHE A 196 1.66 -9.55 15.80
N VAL A 197 2.67 -9.44 16.68
CA VAL A 197 2.46 -9.29 18.13
C VAL A 197 1.62 -8.04 18.42
N THR A 198 1.98 -6.91 17.83
CA THR A 198 1.24 -5.64 17.99
C THR A 198 -0.22 -5.77 17.56
N HIS A 199 -0.47 -6.47 16.45
CA HIS A 199 -1.82 -6.72 15.94
C HIS A 199 -2.64 -7.61 16.90
N ILE A 200 -2.05 -8.70 17.39
CA ILE A 200 -2.71 -9.61 18.34
C ILE A 200 -2.99 -8.92 19.68
N GLU A 201 -2.06 -8.12 20.20
CA GLU A 201 -2.29 -7.32 21.41
C GLU A 201 -3.46 -6.35 21.23
N SER A 202 -3.49 -5.65 20.09
CA SER A 202 -4.58 -4.74 19.74
C SER A 202 -5.93 -5.47 19.64
N LEU A 203 -5.94 -6.64 19.01
CA LEU A 203 -7.11 -7.51 18.89
C LEU A 203 -7.63 -7.93 20.27
N ASN A 204 -6.74 -8.43 21.13
CA ASN A 204 -7.08 -8.90 22.47
C ASN A 204 -7.65 -7.78 23.35
N ILE A 205 -7.10 -6.57 23.28
CA ILE A 205 -7.62 -5.40 23.99
C ILE A 205 -9.06 -5.10 23.56
N VAL A 206 -9.34 -5.11 22.25
CA VAL A 206 -10.67 -4.83 21.71
C VAL A 206 -11.66 -5.92 22.10
N LEU A 207 -11.27 -7.20 21.97
CA LEU A 207 -12.11 -8.32 22.36
C LEU A 207 -12.44 -8.29 23.86
N TRP A 208 -11.47 -8.00 24.71
CA TRP A 208 -11.68 -7.85 26.16
C TRP A 208 -12.67 -6.73 26.48
N ARG A 209 -12.57 -5.57 25.80
CA ARG A 209 -13.51 -4.46 25.96
C ARG A 209 -14.92 -4.86 25.51
N LEU A 210 -15.06 -5.51 24.37
CA LEU A 210 -16.35 -5.94 23.84
C LEU A 210 -17.02 -6.96 24.78
N HIS A 211 -16.27 -7.95 25.25
CA HIS A 211 -16.77 -8.95 26.20
C HIS A 211 -17.30 -8.32 27.50
N ASN A 212 -16.65 -7.26 27.99
CA ASN A 212 -17.10 -6.55 29.20
C ASN A 212 -18.29 -5.62 28.97
N LEU A 213 -18.51 -5.13 27.75
CA LEU A 213 -19.62 -4.24 27.42
C LEU A 213 -20.90 -5.02 27.12
N GLU A 214 -20.79 -6.10 26.36
CA GLU A 214 -21.94 -6.88 25.93
C GLU A 214 -21.56 -8.37 25.80
N PRO A 215 -21.76 -9.17 26.87
CA PRO A 215 -21.45 -10.60 26.88
C PRO A 215 -22.22 -11.43 25.85
N SER A 216 -23.30 -10.86 25.28
CA SER A 216 -24.13 -11.47 24.24
C SER A 216 -23.60 -11.30 22.82
N ILE A 217 -22.54 -10.51 22.60
CA ILE A 217 -21.94 -10.38 21.27
C ILE A 217 -21.18 -11.66 20.92
N THR A 218 -21.70 -12.40 19.95
CA THR A 218 -20.99 -13.53 19.35
C THR A 218 -20.05 -13.02 18.26
N TYR A 219 -18.79 -13.42 18.30
CA TYR A 219 -17.82 -13.21 17.23
C TYR A 219 -17.39 -14.56 16.63
N SER A 220 -17.10 -14.57 15.34
CA SER A 220 -16.58 -15.77 14.67
C SER A 220 -15.06 -15.68 14.55
N ALA A 221 -14.37 -16.73 15.00
CA ALA A 221 -12.90 -16.78 15.05
C ALA A 221 -12.26 -17.46 13.83
N VAL A 222 -13.05 -17.89 12.83
CA VAL A 222 -12.52 -18.61 11.68
C VAL A 222 -13.32 -18.24 10.44
N SER A 223 -12.78 -17.34 9.63
CA SER A 223 -13.20 -17.23 8.24
C SER A 223 -12.33 -18.12 7.37
N GLN A 224 -12.93 -18.78 6.36
CA GLN A 224 -12.17 -19.52 5.34
C GLN A 224 -11.38 -18.59 4.39
N GLY A 225 -11.41 -17.27 4.64
CA GLY A 225 -10.73 -16.21 3.90
C GLY A 225 -11.08 -14.82 4.46
N THR A 226 -10.48 -13.74 3.96
CA THR A 226 -10.79 -12.37 4.42
C THR A 226 -12.27 -12.00 4.24
N ILE A 227 -12.88 -11.45 5.30
CA ILE A 227 -14.21 -10.84 5.30
C ILE A 227 -14.08 -9.32 5.22
N ILE A 228 -14.92 -8.68 4.39
CA ILE A 228 -14.94 -7.22 4.28
C ILE A 228 -16.08 -6.66 5.13
N CYS A 229 -15.70 -5.85 6.12
CA CYS A 229 -16.66 -5.10 6.94
C CYS A 229 -17.57 -4.25 6.06
N GLN A 230 -18.89 -4.39 6.21
CA GLN A 230 -19.83 -3.71 5.33
C GLN A 230 -19.94 -2.21 5.58
N LEU A 231 -19.63 -1.78 6.81
CA LEU A 231 -19.70 -0.38 7.25
C LEU A 231 -18.43 0.41 6.93
N ARG A 232 -17.24 -0.17 7.16
CA ARG A 232 -15.94 0.51 7.02
C ARG A 232 -15.10 0.00 5.86
N LYS A 233 -15.52 -1.08 5.19
CA LYS A 233 -14.77 -1.72 4.10
C LYS A 233 -13.38 -2.24 4.50
N ARG A 234 -13.13 -2.38 5.79
CA ARG A 234 -11.91 -2.98 6.36
C ARG A 234 -11.91 -4.49 6.16
N ASP A 235 -10.76 -5.05 5.82
CA ASP A 235 -10.46 -6.48 5.82
C ASP A 235 -10.39 -7.03 7.25
N CYS A 236 -11.06 -8.16 7.47
CA CYS A 236 -11.10 -8.89 8.73
C CYS A 236 -10.77 -10.35 8.44
N TYR A 237 -9.65 -10.83 8.97
CA TYR A 237 -9.18 -12.20 8.79
C TYR A 237 -9.27 -13.01 10.09
N LEU A 238 -8.84 -12.45 11.22
CA LEU A 238 -8.85 -13.20 12.48
C LEU A 238 -10.21 -13.21 13.16
N THR A 239 -10.92 -12.08 13.15
CA THR A 239 -12.18 -11.95 13.87
C THR A 239 -13.09 -10.87 13.28
N PHE A 240 -14.38 -11.13 13.28
CA PHE A 240 -15.43 -10.19 12.89
C PHE A 240 -16.68 -10.40 13.75
N LEU A 241 -17.55 -9.38 13.76
CA LEU A 241 -18.87 -9.46 14.38
C LEU A 241 -19.91 -9.79 13.31
N GLU A 242 -20.80 -10.72 13.62
CA GLU A 242 -21.94 -11.07 12.78
C GLU A 242 -23.24 -10.72 13.51
N CYS A 243 -24.10 -9.96 12.85
CA CYS A 243 -25.42 -9.67 13.39
C CYS A 243 -26.33 -10.89 13.26
N SER A 244 -26.84 -11.42 14.38
CA SER A 244 -27.76 -12.56 14.42
C SER A 244 -29.11 -12.33 13.73
N ARG A 245 -29.45 -11.08 13.41
CA ARG A 245 -30.73 -10.72 12.77
C ARG A 245 -30.63 -10.54 11.26
N CYS A 246 -29.54 -9.92 10.78
CA CYS A 246 -29.39 -9.57 9.36
C CYS A 246 -28.15 -10.18 8.70
N PHE A 247 -27.35 -10.96 9.44
CA PHE A 247 -26.13 -11.62 8.96
C PHE A 247 -25.09 -10.66 8.36
N TYR A 248 -25.15 -9.38 8.77
CA TYR A 248 -24.16 -8.38 8.38
C TYR A 248 -22.87 -8.56 9.16
N HIS A 249 -21.75 -8.44 8.45
CA HIS A 249 -20.40 -8.59 8.97
C HIS A 249 -19.75 -7.22 9.20
N THR A 250 -19.25 -7.02 10.41
CA THR A 250 -18.63 -5.78 10.85
C THR A 250 -17.28 -6.05 11.50
N CYS A 251 -16.33 -5.13 11.38
CA CYS A 251 -15.00 -5.30 11.97
C CYS A 251 -15.07 -5.03 13.47
N ILE A 252 -14.25 -5.67 14.30
CA ILE A 252 -14.30 -5.39 15.75
C ILE A 252 -13.76 -3.99 16.10
N PHE A 253 -13.05 -3.34 15.17
CA PHE A 253 -12.41 -2.03 15.33
C PHE A 253 -13.33 -0.85 14.97
N HIS A 254 -14.63 -0.95 15.27
CA HIS A 254 -15.58 0.14 15.11
C HIS A 254 -15.52 1.09 16.32
N GLY A 255 -14.99 2.31 16.15
CA GLY A 255 -15.21 3.41 17.11
C GLY A 255 -13.99 4.15 17.66
N LYS A 256 -12.77 3.66 17.43
CA LYS A 256 -11.44 4.30 17.55
C LYS A 256 -10.41 3.19 17.72
#